data_AF-A0A2A3EW46-F1
#
_entry.id   AF-A0A2A3EW46-F1
#
_cell.length_a   1.000
_cell.length_b   1.000
_cell.length_c   1.000
_cell.angle_alpha   90.00
_cell.angle_beta   90.00
_cell.angle_gamma   90.00
#
_symmetry.space_group_name_H-M   'P 1'
#
loop_
_entity.id
_entity.type
_entity.pdbx_description
1 polymer ?
#
loop_
_entity_poly.entity_id
_entity_poly.type
_entity_poly.pdbx_seq_one_letter_code
_entity_poly.pdbx_strand_id
1 'polypeptide(L)'
;MCIKLGTIHTASHQGYWDIARKLLGDRAGTRALIDVLLAHRSLAPEILHQALDRAIESRCIDPQLVLIDARRLARTDSSTAVPIGVLTRYDRPVPSLTAYDALLTGS
;
A
#
# COMPACT_ATOMS: atom_id res chain seq x y z
N MET A 1 -5.60 -38.29 -14.09
CA MET A 1 -5.05 -37.66 -12.88
C MET A 1 -3.65 -37.17 -13.23
N CYS A 2 -3.55 -36.01 -13.89
CA CYS A 2 -2.26 -35.45 -14.33
C CYS A 2 -1.82 -34.41 -13.32
N ILE A 3 -0.71 -34.69 -12.65
CA ILE A 3 -0.10 -33.80 -11.67
C ILE A 3 0.38 -32.56 -12.44
N LYS A 4 -0.27 -31.42 -12.22
CA LYS A 4 0.15 -30.12 -12.79
C LYS A 4 1.31 -29.59 -11.95
N LEU A 5 2.49 -30.21 -12.11
CA LEU A 5 3.76 -29.67 -11.63
C LEU A 5 4.17 -28.53 -12.57
N GLY A 6 3.61 -27.36 -12.34
CA GLY A 6 3.91 -26.15 -13.11
C GLY A 6 3.61 -24.91 -12.29
N THR A 7 4.60 -24.49 -11.50
CA THR A 7 4.92 -23.08 -11.26
C THR A 7 3.74 -22.14 -10.95
N ILE A 8 3.18 -22.21 -9.73
CA ILE A 8 2.15 -21.23 -9.28
C ILE A 8 2.64 -19.78 -9.41
N HIS A 9 3.96 -19.59 -9.28
CA HIS A 9 4.64 -18.31 -9.48
C HIS A 9 4.48 -17.76 -10.90
N THR A 10 4.30 -18.58 -11.92
CA THR A 10 4.28 -18.11 -13.30
C THR A 10 2.94 -17.51 -13.69
N ALA A 11 1.81 -17.98 -13.16
CA ALA A 11 0.49 -17.60 -13.68
C ALA A 11 0.14 -16.12 -13.43
N SER A 12 0.21 -15.63 -12.19
CA SER A 12 -0.10 -14.23 -11.87
C SER A 12 0.94 -13.26 -12.47
N HIS A 13 2.22 -13.65 -12.49
CA HIS A 13 3.27 -12.86 -13.14
C HIS A 13 3.06 -12.76 -14.66
N GLN A 14 2.66 -13.86 -15.31
CA GLN A 14 2.34 -13.88 -16.73
C GLN A 14 1.11 -13.01 -17.04
N GLY A 15 0.04 -13.13 -16.24
CA GLY A 15 -1.16 -12.31 -16.38
C GLY A 15 -0.87 -10.81 -16.25
N TYR A 16 -0.10 -10.43 -15.24
CA TYR A 16 0.36 -9.06 -15.06
C TYR A 16 1.20 -8.57 -16.25
N TRP A 17 2.19 -9.36 -16.70
CA TRP A 17 3.06 -8.98 -17.82
C TRP A 17 2.28 -8.82 -19.13
N ASP A 18 1.31 -9.70 -19.40
CA ASP A 18 0.48 -9.60 -20.60
C ASP A 18 -0.37 -8.33 -20.61
N ILE A 19 -0.91 -7.91 -19.46
CA ILE A 19 -1.63 -6.64 -19.33
C ILE A 19 -0.65 -5.46 -19.45
N ALA A 20 0.50 -5.53 -18.77
CA ALA A 20 1.50 -4.48 -18.79
C ALA A 20 2.04 -4.22 -20.21
N ARG A 21 2.29 -5.27 -21.00
CA ARG A 21 2.69 -5.12 -22.41
C ARG A 21 1.60 -4.53 -23.28
N LYS A 22 0.33 -4.90 -23.04
CA LYS A 22 -0.81 -4.34 -23.77
C LYS A 22 -1.01 -2.85 -23.51
N LEU A 23 -0.75 -2.39 -22.29
CA LEU A 23 -0.99 -1.00 -21.88
C LEU A 23 0.23 -0.08 -22.02
N LEU A 24 1.45 -0.57 -21.77
CA LEU A 24 2.69 0.22 -21.78
C LEU A 24 3.59 -0.06 -22.98
N GLY A 25 3.27 -1.08 -23.79
CA GLY A 25 4.17 -1.62 -24.81
C GLY A 25 5.21 -2.58 -24.23
N ASP A 26 5.91 -3.28 -25.13
CA ASP A 26 6.75 -4.44 -24.76
C ASP A 26 7.93 -4.06 -23.85
N ARG A 27 8.65 -2.98 -24.17
CA ARG A 27 9.80 -2.52 -23.39
C ARG A 27 9.41 -2.08 -21.98
N ALA A 28 8.40 -1.22 -21.85
CA ALA A 28 7.97 -0.70 -20.57
C ALA A 28 7.22 -1.76 -19.74
N GLY A 29 6.42 -2.62 -20.39
CA GLY A 29 5.76 -3.75 -19.73
C GLY A 29 6.76 -4.76 -19.17
N THR A 30 7.84 -5.05 -19.92
CA THR A 30 8.92 -5.92 -19.43
C THR A 30 9.70 -5.28 -18.28
N ARG A 31 9.97 -3.97 -18.36
CA ARG A 31 10.58 -3.23 -17.24
C ARG A 31 9.73 -3.34 -15.97
N ALA A 32 8.42 -3.15 -16.09
CA ALA A 32 7.49 -3.27 -14.96
C ALA A 32 7.50 -4.67 -14.34
N LEU A 33 7.51 -5.73 -15.16
CA LEU A 33 7.65 -7.11 -14.66
C LEU A 33 8.99 -7.31 -13.92
N ILE A 34 10.10 -6.80 -14.45
CA ILE A 34 11.41 -6.91 -13.80
C ILE A 34 11.39 -6.22 -12.43
N ASP A 35 10.79 -5.03 -12.32
CA ASP A 35 10.70 -4.30 -11.06
C ASP A 35 9.92 -5.11 -10.00
N VAL A 36 8.82 -5.75 -10.40
CA VAL A 36 8.05 -6.68 -9.55
C VAL A 36 8.88 -7.89 -9.13
N LEU A 37 9.57 -8.55 -10.07
CA LEU A 37 10.40 -9.73 -9.80
C LEU A 37 11.57 -9.43 -8.87
N LEU A 38 12.18 -8.25 -8.98
CA LEU A 38 13.26 -7.83 -8.08
C LEU A 38 12.74 -7.58 -6.67
N ALA A 39 11.56 -7.00 -6.53
CA ALA A 39 10.96 -6.76 -5.23
C ALA A 39 10.50 -8.05 -4.52
N HIS A 40 10.18 -9.11 -5.27
CA HIS A 40 9.88 -10.43 -4.72
C HIS A 40 11.01 -10.96 -3.81
N ARG A 41 12.27 -10.54 -4.02
CA ARG A 41 13.41 -11.02 -3.22
C ARG A 41 13.30 -10.75 -1.72
N SER A 42 12.44 -9.82 -1.31
CA SER A 42 12.24 -9.44 0.10
C SER A 42 10.81 -9.67 0.59
N LEU A 43 9.94 -10.26 -0.22
CA LEU A 43 8.52 -10.48 0.10
C LEU A 43 8.20 -11.97 0.04
N ALA A 44 7.23 -12.41 0.85
CA ALA A 44 6.70 -13.77 0.76
C ALA A 44 5.97 -13.96 -0.60
N PRO A 45 6.18 -15.08 -1.31
CA PRO A 45 5.53 -15.39 -2.59
C PRO A 45 4.01 -15.19 -2.60
N GLU A 46 3.35 -15.66 -1.55
CA GLU A 46 1.91 -15.65 -1.38
C GLU A 46 1.36 -14.23 -1.31
N ILE A 47 2.09 -13.33 -0.66
CA ILE A 47 1.75 -11.91 -0.54
C ILE A 47 1.88 -11.21 -1.89
N LEU A 48 2.93 -11.55 -2.66
CA LEU A 48 3.10 -10.97 -3.98
C LEU A 48 2.02 -11.44 -4.96
N HIS A 49 1.62 -12.71 -4.92
CA HIS A 49 0.53 -13.20 -5.76
C HIS A 49 -0.77 -12.47 -5.47
N GLN A 50 -1.13 -12.30 -4.19
CA GLN A 50 -2.32 -11.53 -3.83
C GLN A 50 -2.25 -10.06 -4.32
N ALA A 51 -1.07 -9.44 -4.26
CA ALA A 51 -0.89 -8.08 -4.77
C ALA A 51 -1.00 -8.02 -6.30
N LEU A 52 -0.44 -9.01 -7.02
CA LEU A 52 -0.55 -9.11 -8.47
C LEU A 52 -1.98 -9.36 -8.93
N ASP A 53 -2.71 -10.24 -8.25
CA ASP A 53 -4.10 -10.55 -8.56
C ASP A 53 -4.97 -9.27 -8.39
N ARG A 54 -4.76 -8.50 -7.31
CA ARG A 54 -5.40 -7.19 -7.12
C ARG A 54 -5.03 -6.17 -8.21
N ALA A 55 -3.77 -6.15 -8.64
CA ALA A 55 -3.31 -5.26 -9.70
C ALA A 55 -3.96 -5.61 -11.05
N ILE A 56 -4.13 -6.91 -11.32
CA ILE A 56 -4.82 -7.43 -12.51
C ILE A 56 -6.30 -7.04 -12.48
N GLU A 57 -6.98 -7.26 -11.36
CA GLU A 57 -8.40 -6.92 -11.16
C GLU A 57 -8.66 -5.41 -11.31
N SER A 58 -7.81 -4.57 -10.71
CA SER A 58 -7.92 -3.11 -10.75
C SER A 58 -7.38 -2.49 -12.05
N ARG A 59 -6.66 -3.26 -12.86
CA ARG A 59 -5.85 -2.79 -14.01
C ARG A 59 -4.82 -1.71 -13.66
N CYS A 60 -4.45 -1.57 -12.40
CA CYS A 60 -3.36 -0.69 -12.01
C CYS A 60 -2.03 -1.43 -12.16
N ILE A 61 -1.36 -1.22 -13.28
CA ILE A 61 -0.12 -1.91 -13.63
C ILE A 61 1.17 -1.18 -13.22
N ASP A 62 1.07 -0.07 -12.48
CA ASP A 62 2.24 0.61 -11.95
C ASP A 62 2.96 -0.35 -10.98
N PRO A 63 4.21 -0.76 -11.25
CA PRO A 63 4.94 -1.68 -10.38
C PRO A 63 5.06 -1.13 -8.97
N GLN A 64 5.20 0.19 -8.76
CA GLN A 64 5.30 0.76 -7.42
C GLN A 64 4.03 0.56 -6.60
N LEU A 65 2.86 0.64 -7.23
CA LEU A 65 1.60 0.39 -6.56
C LEU A 65 1.48 -1.08 -6.12
N VAL A 66 1.86 -2.02 -6.99
CA VAL A 66 1.90 -3.46 -6.66
C VAL A 66 2.76 -3.70 -5.41
N LEU A 67 3.91 -3.03 -5.30
CA LEU A 67 4.80 -3.16 -4.15
C LEU A 67 4.23 -2.53 -2.87
N ILE A 68 3.54 -1.41 -3.00
CA ILE A 68 2.84 -0.77 -1.87
C ILE A 68 1.76 -1.71 -1.34
N ASP A 69 0.97 -2.33 -2.21
CA ASP A 69 -0.07 -3.27 -1.83
C ASP A 69 0.52 -4.54 -1.21
N ALA A 70 1.57 -5.11 -1.80
CA ALA A 70 2.26 -6.26 -1.23
C ALA A 70 2.81 -5.96 0.17
N ARG A 71 3.45 -4.81 0.38
CA ARG A 71 3.93 -4.41 1.71
C ARG A 71 2.80 -4.18 2.70
N ARG A 72 1.67 -3.63 2.25
CA ARG A 72 0.48 -3.44 3.09
C ARG A 72 -0.08 -4.78 3.56
N LEU A 73 -0.17 -5.75 2.65
CA LEU A 73 -0.61 -7.12 2.95
C LEU A 73 0.33 -7.78 3.96
N ALA A 74 1.65 -7.76 3.71
CA ALA A 74 2.65 -8.31 4.63
C ALA A 74 2.59 -7.70 6.04
N ARG A 75 2.25 -6.41 6.16
CA ARG A 75 2.07 -5.75 7.46
C ARG A 75 0.78 -6.12 8.15
N THR A 76 -0.28 -6.41 7.41
CA THR A 76 -1.60 -6.75 7.98
C THR A 76 -1.52 -8.07 8.73
N ASP A 77 -0.69 -9.01 8.26
CA ASP A 77 -0.43 -10.27 8.94
C ASP A 77 0.28 -10.12 10.29
N SER A 78 0.97 -9.00 10.53
CA SER A 78 1.82 -8.80 11.72
C SER A 78 1.41 -7.62 12.62
N SER A 79 0.49 -6.76 12.19
CA SER A 79 0.22 -5.48 12.85
C SER A 79 -1.17 -5.43 13.46
N THR A 80 -1.30 -5.84 14.71
CA THR A 80 -2.47 -5.46 15.53
C THR A 80 -2.41 -3.95 15.76
N ALA A 81 -3.46 -3.22 15.36
CA ALA A 81 -3.54 -1.79 15.60
C ALA A 81 -3.45 -1.52 17.12
N VAL A 82 -2.40 -0.79 17.54
CA VAL A 82 -2.31 -0.32 18.93
C VAL A 82 -3.36 0.78 19.10
N PRO A 83 -4.28 0.66 20.07
CA PRO A 83 -5.26 1.70 20.30
C PRO A 83 -4.53 2.99 20.69
N ILE A 84 -4.67 4.01 19.85
CA ILE A 84 -4.21 5.36 20.17
C ILE A 84 -5.29 5.94 21.08
N GLY A 85 -4.98 6.06 22.38
CA GLY A 85 -5.89 6.66 23.36
C GLY A 85 -6.26 8.10 23.00
N VAL A 86 -7.26 8.65 23.69
CA VAL A 86 -7.71 10.03 23.48
C VAL A 86 -6.57 11.01 23.79
N LEU A 87 -6.33 11.97 22.88
CA LEU A 87 -5.27 12.97 23.03
C LEU A 87 -5.67 14.06 24.04
N THR A 88 -5.48 13.78 25.33
CA THR A 88 -5.83 14.71 26.43
C THR A 88 -4.81 15.84 26.64
N ARG A 89 -3.61 15.75 26.04
CA ARG A 89 -2.53 16.75 26.26
C ARG A 89 -2.88 18.18 25.86
N TYR A 90 -3.92 18.35 25.03
CA TYR A 90 -4.38 19.65 24.53
C TYR A 90 -5.76 20.04 25.07
N ASP A 91 -6.24 19.35 26.10
CA ASP A 91 -7.48 19.70 26.79
C ASP A 91 -7.24 20.92 27.69
N ARG A 92 -7.05 22.07 27.04
CA ARG A 92 -6.84 23.36 27.70
C ARG A 92 -8.19 24.04 27.91
N PRO A 93 -8.49 24.56 29.11
CA PRO A 93 -9.71 25.34 29.32
C PRO A 93 -9.76 26.54 28.37
N VAL A 94 -10.97 26.87 27.89
CA VAL A 94 -11.21 27.99 26.97
C VAL A 94 -10.71 29.29 27.62
N PRO A 95 -9.80 30.04 26.99
CA PRO A 95 -9.30 31.28 27.56
C PRO A 95 -10.41 32.34 27.62
N SER A 96 -10.45 33.15 28.68
CA SER A 96 -11.36 34.29 28.78
C SER A 96 -10.71 35.59 28.29
N LEU A 97 -11.55 36.54 27.86
CA LEU A 97 -11.12 37.89 27.45
C LEU A 97 -11.21 38.91 28.58
N THR A 98 -11.57 38.49 29.80
CA THR A 98 -11.82 39.38 30.95
C THR A 98 -10.62 40.27 31.29
N ALA A 99 -9.40 39.77 31.07
CA ALA A 99 -8.18 40.55 31.27
C ALA A 99 -7.98 41.64 30.21
N TYR A 100 -8.45 41.42 28.98
CA TYR A 100 -8.43 42.43 27.92
C TYR A 100 -9.51 43.49 28.13
N ASP A 101 -10.70 43.10 28.62
CA ASP A 101 -11.79 44.04 28.93
C ASP A 101 -11.37 45.07 30.00
N ALA A 102 -10.55 44.65 30.97
CA ALA A 102 -9.98 45.53 31.99
C ALA A 102 -8.99 46.57 31.44
N LEU A 103 -8.28 46.25 30.34
CA LEU A 103 -7.39 47.20 29.67
C LEU A 103 -8.17 48.25 28.87
N LEU A 104 -9.39 47.92 28.43
CA LEU A 104 -10.25 48.81 27.63
C LEU A 104 -11.10 49.76 28.49
N THR A 105 -11.43 49.38 29.72
CA THR A 105 -12.25 50.21 30.63
C THR A 105 -11.45 51.23 31.43
N GLY A 106 -10.11 51.21 31.36
CA GLY A 106 -9.22 52.20 31.95
C GLY A 106 -9.17 52.12 33.47
N SER A 107 -8.03 51.64 34.00
CA SER A 107 -7.64 51.80 35.39
C SER A 107 -7.26 53.24 35.71
#